data_AF-A0A8T4SAK7-F1
#
_entry.id   AF-A0A8T4SAK7-F1
#
_cell.length_a   1.000
_cell.length_b   1.000
_cell.length_c   1.000
_cell.angle_alpha   90.00
_cell.angle_beta   90.00
_cell.angle_gamma   90.00
#
_symmetry.space_group_name_H-M   'P 1'
#
loop_
_entity.id
_entity.type
_entity.pdbx_description
1 polymer ?
#
loop_
_entity_poly.entity_id
_entity_poly.type
_entity_poly.pdbx_seq_one_letter_code
_entity_poly.pdbx_strand_id
1 'polypeptide(L)' 'MHYEIYTIKGRKYKYAVENYREGKKVKHKKTYIGALEPIHKAKFSAQSAITFLINNAKVNLY' A
#
# COMPACT_ATOMS: atom_id res chain seq x y z
N MET A 1 6.18 19.29 -7.69
CA MET A 1 5.67 18.29 -6.72
C MET A 1 5.98 16.93 -7.29
N HIS A 2 6.58 16.04 -6.51
CA HIS A 2 6.84 14.66 -6.92
C HIS A 2 6.49 13.68 -5.79
N TYR A 3 6.32 12.41 -6.14
CA TYR A 3 6.02 11.37 -5.16
C TYR A 3 7.27 10.57 -4.85
N GLU A 4 7.47 10.29 -3.57
CA GLU A 4 8.58 9.47 -3.08
C GLU A 4 8.04 8.32 -2.23
N ILE A 5 8.73 7.19 -2.31
CA ILE A 5 8.43 5.99 -1.53
C ILE A 5 9.46 5.87 -0.42
N TYR A 6 8.98 5.84 0.82
CA TYR A 6 9.81 5.69 2.00
C TYR A 6 9.56 4.34 2.65
N THR A 7 10.64 3.64 2.97
CA THR A 7 10.57 2.40 3.76
C THR A 7 10.84 2.73 5.21
N ILE A 8 9.83 2.58 6.07
CA ILE A 8 9.92 2.84 7.52
C ILE A 8 9.53 1.54 8.23
N LYS A 9 10.43 1.00 9.07
CA LYS A 9 10.23 -0.27 9.80
C LYS A 9 9.77 -1.43 8.88
N GLY A 10 10.37 -1.53 7.68
CA GLY A 10 10.03 -2.57 6.69
C GLY A 10 8.73 -2.34 5.91
N ARG A 11 8.04 -1.21 6.12
CA ARG A 11 6.79 -0.87 5.42
C ARG A 11 7.02 0.28 4.44
N LYS A 12 6.46 0.16 3.25
CA LYS A 12 6.55 1.17 2.20
C LYS A 12 5.39 2.17 2.31
N TYR A 13 5.72 3.44 2.30
CA TYR A 13 4.78 4.56 2.42
C TYR A 13 5.00 5.56 1.29
N LYS A 14 3.91 6.11 0.76
CA LYS A 14 3.93 7.13 -0.27
C LYS A 14 3.85 8.51 0.39
N TYR A 15 4.78 9.38 0.01
CA TYR A 15 4.80 10.77 0.41
C TYR A 15 4.76 11.65 -0.83
N ALA A 16 4.01 12.75 -0.75
CA ALA A 16 4.15 13.85 -1.69
C ALA A 16 5.24 14.79 -1.18
N VAL A 17 6.20 15.10 -2.03
CA VAL A 17 7.29 16.01 -1.73
C VAL A 17 7.14 17.26 -2.60
N GLU A 18 7.07 18.39 -1.93
CA GLU A 18 7.04 19.71 -2.55
C GLU A 18 8.35 20.42 -2.26
N ASN A 19 9.11 20.66 -3.32
CA ASN A 19 10.32 21.47 -3.28
C ASN A 19 9.94 22.90 -3.59
N TYR A 20 10.24 23.82 -2.70
CA TYR A 20 10.02 25.24 -2.90
C TYR A 20 11.26 26.02 -2.45
N ARG A 21 11.42 27.24 -2.97
CA ARG A 21 12.48 28.15 -2.55
C ARG A 21 11.90 29.19 -1.63
N GLU A 22 12.60 29.46 -0.55
CA GLU A 22 12.33 30.56 0.35
C GLU A 22 13.59 31.43 0.40
N GLY A 23 13.57 32.51 -0.38
CA GLY A 23 14.75 33.31 -0.68
C GLY A 23 15.85 32.48 -1.35
N LYS A 24 17.04 32.45 -0.74
CA LYS A 24 18.22 31.72 -1.24
C LYS A 24 18.28 30.25 -0.81
N LYS A 25 17.32 29.76 -0.03
CA LYS A 25 17.31 28.38 0.50
C LYS A 25 16.25 27.54 -0.20
N VAL A 26 16.59 26.28 -0.51
CA VAL A 26 15.62 25.28 -0.95
C VAL A 26 15.05 24.60 0.28
N LYS A 27 13.72 24.50 0.37
CA LYS A 27 13.00 23.80 1.42
C LYS A 27 12.18 22.67 0.80
N HIS A 28 11.93 21.65 1.63
CA HIS A 28 11.18 20.46 1.25
C HIS A 28 10.02 20.28 2.24
N LYS A 29 8.80 20.21 1.72
CA LYS A 29 7.62 19.82 2.51
C LYS A 29 7.23 18.40 2.11
N LYS A 30 7.15 17.51 3.11
CA LYS A 30 6.72 16.13 2.91
C LYS A 30 5.32 15.96 3.50
N THR A 31 4.39 15.49 2.70
CA THR A 31 3.01 15.21 3.11
C THR A 31 2.76 13.71 2.98
N TYR A 32 2.30 13.08 4.07
CA TYR A 32 1.94 11.67 4.06
C TYR A 32 0.69 11.45 3.20
N ILE A 33 0.78 10.53 2.23
CA ILE A 33 -0.34 10.19 1.35
C ILE A 33 -1.00 8.88 1.80
N GLY A 34 -0.19 7.87 2.13
CA GLY A 34 -0.71 6.56 2.53
C GLY A 34 0.33 5.46 2.52
N ALA A 35 -0.05 4.27 3.01
CA ALA A 35 0.74 3.05 2.87
C ALA A 35 0.59 2.47 1.45
N LEU A 36 1.69 1.96 0.87
CA LEU A 36 1.66 1.28 -0.43
C LEU A 36 1.24 -0.18 -0.31
N GLU A 37 1.62 -0.84 0.78
CA GLU A 37 1.20 -2.20 1.07
C GLU A 37 0.20 -2.20 2.22
N PRO A 38 -0.91 -2.95 2.11
CA PRO A 38 -1.86 -3.09 3.20
C PRO A 38 -1.17 -3.70 4.42
N ILE A 39 -1.43 -3.10 5.59
CA ILE A 39 -0.83 -3.52 6.88
C ILE A 39 -1.19 -4.98 7.18
N HIS A 40 -2.39 -5.39 6.78
CA HIS A 40 -2.81 -6.77 6.77
C HIS A 40 -2.70 -7.30 5.34
N LYS A 41 -1.56 -7.91 5.01
CA LYS A 41 -1.56 -8.92 3.95
C LYS A 41 -2.53 -9.99 4.44
N ALA A 42 -3.73 -10.02 3.86
CA ALA A 42 -4.63 -11.15 4.06
C ALA A 42 -3.83 -12.39 3.67
N LYS A 43 -3.34 -13.13 4.67
CA LYS A 43 -2.74 -14.43 4.44
C LYS A 43 -3.91 -15.30 4.00
N PHE A 44 -4.12 -15.43 2.70
CA PHE A 44 -4.92 -16.50 2.18
C PHE A 44 -4.28 -17.79 2.70
N SER A 45 -4.91 -18.42 3.68
CA SER A 45 -4.42 -19.69 4.16
C SER A 45 -4.81 -20.74 3.13
N ALA A 46 -4.07 -21.84 3.07
CA ALA A 46 -4.43 -22.97 2.22
C ALA A 46 -5.89 -23.41 2.49
N GLN A 47 -6.33 -23.33 3.75
CA GLN A 47 -7.71 -23.62 4.14
C GLN A 47 -8.72 -22.67 3.47
N SER A 48 -8.47 -21.34 3.45
CA SER A 48 -9.39 -20.39 2.81
C SER A 48 -9.46 -20.59 1.29
N ALA A 49 -8.35 -20.97 0.66
CA ALA A 49 -8.33 -21.30 -0.77
C ALA A 49 -9.16 -22.57 -1.07
N ILE A 50 -9.00 -23.62 -0.27
CA ILE A 50 -9.77 -24.87 -0.40
C ILE A 50 -11.26 -24.59 -0.20
N THR A 51 -11.65 -23.83 0.83
CA THR A 51 -13.05 -23.47 1.09
C THR A 51 -13.66 -22.66 -0.06
N PHE A 52 -12.92 -21.71 -0.64
CA PHE A 52 -13.38 -20.93 -1.79
C PHE A 52 -13.64 -21.79 -3.02
N LEU A 53 -12.73 -22.73 -3.32
CA LEU A 53 -12.87 -23.64 -4.46
C LEU A 53 -14.08 -24.58 -4.28
N ILE A 54 -14.25 -25.15 -3.09
CA ILE A 54 -15.40 -26.02 -2.78
C ILE A 54 -16.71 -25.25 -2.92
N ASN A 55 -16.78 -24.02 -2.41
CA ASN A 55 -18.00 -23.22 -2.49
C ASN A 55 -18.36 -22.83 -3.93
N ASN A 56 -17.37 -22.44 -4.76
CA ASN A 56 -17.63 -22.15 -6.18
C ASN A 56 -18.03 -23.41 -6.97
N ALA A 57 -17.44 -24.56 -6.67
CA ALA A 57 -17.81 -25.81 -7.31
C ALA A 57 -19.26 -26.22 -7.00
N LYS A 58 -19.73 -25.98 -5.76
CA LYS A 58 -21.12 -26.25 -5.35
C LYS A 58 -22.14 -25.33 -6.03
N VAL A 59 -21.78 -24.08 -6.29
CA VAL A 59 -22.68 -23.11 -6.96
C VAL A 59 -22.85 -23.45 -8.45
N ASN A 60 -21.85 -24.06 -9.08
CA ASN A 60 -21.93 -24.52 -10.49
C ASN A 60 -22.60 -25.88 -10.70
N LEU A 61 -23.15 -26.49 -9.64
CA LEU A 61 -23.84 -27.78 -9.68
C LEU A 61 -25.38 -27.67 -9.58
N TYR A 62 -25.93 -26.44 -9.61
CA TYR A 62 -27.38 -26.16 -9.65
C TYR A 62 -27.74 -25.31 -10.86
#